data_AF-A0A7V2V8F3-F1
#
_entry.id   AF-A0A7V2V8F3-F1
#
_cell.length_a   1.000
_cell.length_b   1.000
_cell.length_c   1.000
_cell.angle_alpha   90.00
_cell.angle_beta   90.00
_cell.angle_gamma   90.00
#
_symmetry.space_group_name_H-M   'P 1'
#
loop_
_entity.id
_entity.type
_entity.pdbx_description
1 polymer ?
#
loop_
_entity_poly.entity_id
_entity_poly.type
_entity_poly.pdbx_seq_one_letter_code
_entity_poly.pdbx_strand_id
1 'polypeptide(L)'
;EIVDKRCAAIGKIMPVLIEINSGEESNKTGVLPQDVDEIVQVTSKLPHIRIMGLMTMGPRFGDPQKARPYFKATKLAFDRLKKANIPNVEMRYLSMGMSNTYKIAIEEGANIVRIGTLLFGERQA
;
A
#
# COMPACT_ATOMS: atom_id res chain seq x y z
N GLU A 1 4.33 4.55 -15.21
CA GLU A 1 4.86 5.32 -16.37
C GLU A 1 4.67 6.84 -16.29
N ILE A 2 3.46 7.38 -16.12
CA ILE A 2 3.26 8.85 -16.13
C ILE A 2 4.09 9.53 -15.03
N VAL A 3 4.07 8.98 -13.81
CA VAL A 3 4.88 9.49 -12.68
C VAL A 3 6.37 9.46 -13.02
N ASP A 4 6.87 8.37 -13.63
CA ASP A 4 8.26 8.22 -14.05
C ASP A 4 8.65 9.32 -15.06
N LYS A 5 7.86 9.51 -16.12
CA LYS A 5 8.11 10.56 -17.13
C LYS A 5 8.14 11.96 -16.52
N ARG A 6 7.26 12.26 -15.56
CA ARG A 6 7.24 13.55 -14.87
C ARG A 6 8.44 13.73 -13.94
N CYS A 7 8.87 12.66 -13.28
CA CYS A 7 10.05 12.69 -12.42
C CYS A 7 11.34 12.84 -13.24
N ALA A 8 11.42 12.20 -14.41
CA ALA A 8 12.50 12.38 -15.37
C ALA A 8 12.66 13.85 -15.79
N ALA A 9 11.55 14.53 -16.10
CA ALA A 9 11.56 15.93 -16.53
C ALA A 9 12.10 16.90 -15.46
N ILE A 10 12.11 16.50 -14.19
CA ILE A 10 12.61 17.31 -13.06
C ILE A 10 13.83 16.67 -12.38
N GLY A 11 14.43 15.62 -12.95
CA GLY A 11 15.60 14.94 -12.40
C GLY A 11 15.40 14.32 -11.01
N LYS A 12 14.19 13.84 -10.70
CA LYS A 12 13.85 13.27 -9.38
C LYS A 12 13.65 11.75 -9.46
N ILE A 13 13.99 11.04 -8.38
CA ILE A 13 13.55 9.66 -8.15
C ILE A 13 12.43 9.69 -7.12
N MET A 14 11.26 9.14 -7.46
CA MET A 14 10.09 9.17 -6.60
C MET A 14 9.96 7.88 -5.79
N PRO A 15 10.00 7.95 -4.44
CA PRO A 15 9.59 6.82 -3.61
C PRO A 15 8.07 6.63 -3.71
N VAL A 16 7.63 5.41 -3.98
CA VAL A 16 6.21 5.06 -4.13
C VAL A 16 5.85 3.82 -3.31
N LEU A 17 4.56 3.68 -2.99
CA LEU A 17 3.99 2.44 -2.47
C LEU A 17 3.05 1.87 -3.53
N ILE A 18 3.01 0.55 -3.66
CA ILE A 18 2.03 -0.13 -4.52
C ILE A 18 0.74 -0.32 -3.73
N GLU A 19 -0.36 0.22 -4.23
CA GLU A 19 -1.69 0.03 -3.65
C GLU A 19 -2.27 -1.32 -4.08
N ILE A 20 -2.67 -2.12 -3.10
CA ILE A 20 -3.28 -3.44 -3.28
C ILE A 20 -4.75 -3.38 -2.92
N ASN A 21 -5.60 -3.83 -3.85
CA ASN A 21 -6.99 -4.12 -3.60
C ASN A 21 -7.12 -5.49 -2.93
N SER A 22 -6.78 -5.54 -1.64
CA SER A 22 -6.91 -6.77 -0.83
C SER A 22 -8.35 -7.26 -0.72
N GLY A 23 -9.30 -6.35 -0.93
CA GLY A 23 -10.74 -6.58 -0.91
C GLY A 23 -11.26 -7.51 -1.98
N GLU A 24 -10.54 -7.59 -3.11
CA GLU A 24 -11.07 -8.09 -4.40
C GLU A 24 -12.40 -7.43 -4.77
N GLU A 25 -12.65 -6.22 -4.25
CA GLU A 25 -13.88 -5.49 -4.48
C GLU A 25 -13.78 -4.81 -5.84
N SER A 26 -14.69 -5.12 -6.76
CA SER A 26 -14.71 -4.59 -8.13
C SER A 26 -14.76 -3.06 -8.20
N ASN A 27 -15.28 -2.41 -7.14
CA ASN A 27 -15.40 -0.96 -7.03
C ASN A 27 -14.18 -0.27 -6.41
N LYS A 28 -13.12 -1.02 -6.04
CA LYS A 28 -11.91 -0.46 -5.42
C LYS A 28 -10.74 -0.40 -6.39
N THR A 29 -9.93 0.65 -6.23
CA THR A 29 -8.65 0.81 -6.93
C THR A 29 -7.57 -0.06 -6.30
N GLY A 30 -6.50 -0.28 -7.05
CA GLY A 30 -5.34 -1.05 -6.61
C GLY A 30 -5.20 -2.37 -7.37
N VAL A 31 -3.99 -2.92 -7.34
CA VAL A 31 -3.67 -4.21 -7.96
C VAL A 31 -4.27 -5.34 -7.14
N LEU A 32 -4.72 -6.41 -7.79
CA LEU A 32 -5.17 -7.59 -7.07
C LEU A 32 -3.97 -8.27 -6.38
N PRO A 33 -4.17 -8.96 -5.24
CA PRO A 33 -3.08 -9.60 -4.50
C PRO A 33 -2.25 -10.59 -5.33
N GLN A 34 -2.87 -11.27 -6.30
CA GLN A 34 -2.20 -12.20 -7.21
C GLN A 34 -1.31 -11.50 -8.26
N ASP A 35 -1.65 -10.27 -8.66
CA ASP A 35 -0.97 -9.55 -9.74
C ASP A 35 0.13 -8.59 -9.21
N VAL A 36 0.27 -8.48 -7.89
CA VAL A 36 1.22 -7.56 -7.26
C VAL A 36 2.67 -7.86 -7.64
N ASP A 37 3.02 -9.14 -7.80
CA ASP A 37 4.39 -9.52 -8.13
C ASP A 37 4.75 -9.04 -9.54
N GLU A 38 3.83 -9.20 -10.50
CA GLU A 38 4.00 -8.69 -11.87
C GLU A 38 4.13 -7.17 -11.89
N ILE A 39 3.25 -6.46 -11.17
CA ILE A 39 3.28 -4.99 -11.18
C ILE A 39 4.55 -4.43 -10.55
N VAL A 40 5.08 -5.09 -9.50
CA VAL A 40 6.36 -4.72 -8.90
C VAL A 40 7.50 -4.95 -9.88
N GLN A 41 7.51 -6.05 -10.63
CA GLN A 41 8.54 -6.36 -11.63
C GLN A 41 8.53 -5.40 -12.82
N VAL A 42 7.36 -4.95 -13.26
CA VAL A 42 7.26 -3.95 -14.33
C VAL A 42 7.68 -2.59 -13.81
N THR A 43 7.20 -2.21 -12.62
CA THR A 43 7.46 -0.89 -12.03
C THR A 43 8.93 -0.74 -11.62
N SER A 44 9.62 -1.80 -11.19
CA SER A 44 11.05 -1.76 -10.82
C SER A 44 11.98 -1.38 -11.98
N LYS A 45 11.52 -1.57 -13.22
CA LYS A 45 12.24 -1.18 -14.44
C LYS A 45 12.13 0.31 -14.77
N LEU A 46 11.27 1.06 -14.06
CA LEU A 46 11.12 2.50 -14.25
C LEU A 46 12.25 3.25 -13.51
N PRO A 47 13.16 3.94 -14.22
CA PRO A 47 14.40 4.47 -13.64
C PRO A 47 14.20 5.59 -12.61
N HIS A 48 13.06 6.29 -12.65
CA HIS A 48 12.75 7.40 -11.75
C HIS A 48 11.75 7.00 -10.66
N ILE A 49 11.51 5.70 -10.47
CA ILE A 49 10.61 5.17 -9.46
C ILE A 49 11.38 4.24 -8.54
N ARG A 50 11.22 4.43 -7.24
CA ARG A 50 11.72 3.53 -6.21
C ARG A 50 10.55 2.99 -5.41
N ILE A 51 10.30 1.68 -5.50
CA ILE A 51 9.22 1.06 -4.73
C ILE A 51 9.71 0.92 -3.29
N MET A 52 9.01 1.55 -2.35
CA MET A 52 9.37 1.59 -0.93
C MET A 52 8.46 0.71 -0.06
N GLY A 53 7.52 -0.01 -0.66
CA GLY A 53 6.60 -0.88 0.07
C GLY A 53 5.21 -0.97 -0.52
N LEU A 54 4.26 -1.35 0.32
CA LEU A 54 2.87 -1.63 -0.07
C LEU A 54 1.89 -0.77 0.73
N MET A 55 0.73 -0.55 0.14
CA MET A 55 -0.40 0.15 0.74
C MET A 55 -1.68 -0.66 0.53
N THR A 56 -2.56 -0.70 1.52
CA THR A 56 -3.92 -1.21 1.31
C THR A 56 -4.96 -0.48 2.14
N MET A 57 -6.22 -0.60 1.71
CA MET A 57 -7.40 -0.14 2.43
C MET A 57 -8.30 -1.33 2.78
N GLY A 58 -8.48 -1.57 4.08
CA GLY A 58 -9.52 -2.45 4.57
C GLY A 58 -10.93 -1.89 4.29
N PRO A 59 -11.98 -2.66 4.62
CA PRO A 59 -13.37 -2.19 4.55
C PRO A 59 -13.53 -0.88 5.35
N ARG A 60 -14.26 0.07 4.75
CA ARG A 60 -14.42 1.42 5.31
C ARG A 60 -15.33 1.44 6.53
N PHE A 61 -16.31 0.54 6.58
CA PHE A 61 -17.38 0.53 7.59
C PHE A 61 -17.53 -0.85 8.20
N GLY A 62 -18.15 -0.88 9.39
CA GLY A 62 -18.42 -2.10 10.14
C GLY A 62 -17.34 -2.46 11.15
N ASP A 63 -17.35 -3.71 11.57
CA ASP A 63 -16.44 -4.26 12.56
C ASP A 63 -14.97 -4.18 12.09
N PRO A 64 -14.08 -3.47 12.83
CA PRO A 64 -12.66 -3.39 12.53
C PRO A 64 -11.96 -4.74 12.38
N GLN A 65 -12.43 -5.80 13.05
CA GLN A 65 -11.83 -7.13 12.92
C GLN A 65 -11.98 -7.71 11.52
N LYS A 66 -13.01 -7.30 10.78
CA LYS A 66 -13.18 -7.68 9.37
C LYS A 66 -12.07 -7.10 8.48
N ALA A 67 -11.29 -6.13 8.96
CA ALA A 67 -10.11 -5.62 8.26
C ALA A 67 -8.91 -6.58 8.31
N ARG A 68 -8.85 -7.49 9.29
CA ARG A 68 -7.69 -8.33 9.57
C ARG A 68 -7.27 -9.24 8.40
N PRO A 69 -8.18 -9.95 7.70
CA PRO A 69 -7.78 -10.81 6.58
C PRO A 69 -7.06 -10.04 5.47
N TYR A 70 -7.52 -8.81 5.22
CA TYR A 70 -6.93 -7.92 4.22
C TYR A 70 -5.51 -7.49 4.60
N PHE A 71 -5.30 -7.08 5.85
CA PHE A 71 -3.97 -6.72 6.34
C PHE A 71 -3.01 -7.91 6.34
N LYS A 72 -3.49 -9.12 6.69
CA LYS A 72 -2.70 -10.35 6.59
C LYS A 72 -2.28 -10.65 5.15
N ALA A 73 -3.21 -10.58 4.20
CA ALA A 73 -2.91 -10.81 2.79
C ALA A 73 -1.82 -9.82 2.28
N THR A 74 -1.97 -8.54 2.60
CA THR A 74 -0.99 -7.51 2.24
C THR A 74 0.36 -7.72 2.94
N LYS A 75 0.38 -8.14 4.21
CA LYS A 75 1.61 -8.46 4.94
C LYS A 75 2.36 -9.65 4.32
N LEU A 76 1.64 -10.68 3.91
CA LEU A 76 2.23 -11.84 3.22
C LEU A 76 2.87 -11.45 1.89
N ALA A 77 2.21 -10.60 1.10
CA ALA A 77 2.79 -10.06 -0.13
C ALA A 77 4.03 -9.20 0.18
N PHE A 78 3.97 -8.34 1.20
CA PHE A 78 5.10 -7.50 1.63
C PHE A 78 6.33 -8.35 1.97
N ASP A 79 6.16 -9.39 2.79
CA ASP A 79 7.27 -10.24 3.22
C ASP A 79 7.85 -11.08 2.09
N ARG A 80 7.00 -11.57 1.18
CA ARG A 80 7.43 -12.28 -0.02
C ARG A 80 8.29 -11.37 -0.91
N LEU A 81 7.79 -10.18 -1.23
CA LEU A 81 8.49 -9.22 -2.08
C LEU A 81 9.78 -8.71 -1.43
N LYS A 82 9.81 -8.58 -0.10
CA LYS A 82 11.01 -8.19 0.64
C LYS A 82 12.16 -9.18 0.45
N LYS A 83 11.86 -10.47 0.31
CA LYS A 83 12.84 -11.55 0.11
C LYS A 83 13.27 -11.71 -1.35
N ALA A 84 12.54 -11.12 -2.29
CA ALA A 84 12.77 -11.30 -3.72
C ALA A 84 13.99 -10.53 -4.26
N ASN A 85 14.59 -9.62 -3.47
CA ASN A 85 15.80 -8.85 -3.84
C ASN A 85 15.72 -8.18 -5.22
N ILE A 86 14.56 -7.57 -5.52
CA ILE A 86 14.31 -6.94 -6.82
C ILE A 86 15.04 -5.58 -6.87
N PRO A 87 15.78 -5.26 -7.94
CA PRO A 87 16.39 -3.94 -8.11
C PRO A 87 15.36 -2.81 -8.01
N ASN A 88 15.74 -1.65 -7.48
CA ASN A 88 14.85 -0.48 -7.27
C ASN A 88 13.64 -0.73 -6.36
N VAL A 89 13.64 -1.83 -5.60
CA VAL A 89 12.60 -2.18 -4.64
C VAL A 89 13.21 -2.34 -3.24
N GLU A 90 12.63 -1.64 -2.28
CA GLU A 90 12.93 -1.77 -0.85
C GLU A 90 11.61 -1.87 -0.09
N MET A 91 11.22 -3.07 0.35
CA MET A 91 10.00 -3.26 1.13
C MET A 91 10.21 -2.75 2.57
N ARG A 92 10.12 -1.43 2.72
CA ARG A 92 10.33 -0.71 3.98
C ARG A 92 9.02 -0.33 4.65
N TYR A 93 8.04 0.13 3.89
CA TYR A 93 6.80 0.69 4.43
C TYR A 93 5.59 -0.19 4.13
N LEU A 94 4.82 -0.46 5.16
CA LEU A 94 3.55 -1.16 5.09
C LEU A 94 2.45 -0.21 5.58
N SER A 95 1.82 0.46 4.61
CA SER A 95 0.81 1.48 4.85
C SER A 95 -0.58 0.87 4.88
N MET A 96 -1.09 0.63 6.07
CA MET A 96 -2.43 0.07 6.27
C MET A 96 -3.01 0.51 7.62
N GLY A 97 -4.33 0.52 7.71
CA GLY A 97 -5.03 1.04 8.89
C GLY A 97 -5.43 2.50 8.76
N MET A 98 -6.70 2.77 9.04
CA MET A 98 -7.30 4.11 9.12
C MET A 98 -7.86 4.34 10.52
N SER A 99 -8.53 5.47 10.76
CA SER A 99 -9.08 5.85 12.08
C SER A 99 -9.80 4.72 12.84
N ASN A 100 -10.56 3.87 12.14
CA ASN A 100 -11.31 2.76 12.75
C ASN A 100 -10.51 1.43 12.85
N THR A 101 -9.43 1.27 12.08
CA THR A 101 -8.75 -0.03 11.89
C THR A 101 -7.27 -0.01 12.23
N TYR A 102 -6.70 1.12 12.66
CA TYR A 102 -5.28 1.28 12.88
C TYR A 102 -4.70 0.34 13.94
N LYS A 103 -5.46 0.01 15.01
CA LYS A 103 -4.99 -0.92 16.05
C LYS A 103 -4.76 -2.31 15.47
N ILE A 104 -5.74 -2.82 14.71
CA ILE A 104 -5.65 -4.10 14.01
C ILE A 104 -4.52 -4.07 12.97
N ALA A 105 -4.36 -2.95 12.26
CA ALA A 105 -3.27 -2.80 11.31
C ALA A 105 -1.88 -2.88 11.97
N ILE A 106 -1.70 -2.25 13.14
CA ILE A 106 -0.45 -2.32 13.91
C ILE A 106 -0.19 -3.76 14.37
N GLU A 107 -1.20 -4.46 14.87
CA GLU A 107 -1.08 -5.89 15.25
C GLU A 107 -0.63 -6.77 14.07
N GLU A 108 -1.09 -6.46 12.85
CA GLU A 108 -0.70 -7.17 11.63
C GLU A 108 0.58 -6.62 10.97
N GLY A 109 1.30 -5.72 11.65
CA GLY A 109 2.64 -5.27 11.27
C GLY A 109 2.71 -3.99 10.44
N ALA A 110 1.66 -3.16 10.43
CA ALA A 110 1.70 -1.84 9.81
C ALA A 110 2.76 -0.95 10.48
N ASN A 111 3.50 -0.18 9.67
CA ASN A 111 4.41 0.85 10.16
C ASN A 111 4.09 2.25 9.63
N ILE A 112 3.03 2.36 8.82
CA ILE A 112 2.37 3.62 8.48
C ILE A 112 0.86 3.41 8.69
N VAL A 113 0.26 4.21 9.56
CA VAL A 113 -1.20 4.30 9.75
C VAL A 113 -1.69 5.68 9.27
N ARG A 114 -2.92 5.74 8.76
CA ARG A 114 -3.49 6.95 8.13
C ARG A 114 -4.70 7.45 8.91
N ILE A 115 -4.49 8.36 9.87
CA ILE A 115 -5.52 8.79 10.81
C ILE A 115 -6.07 10.17 10.41
N GLY A 116 -7.37 10.23 10.14
CA GLY A 116 -8.10 11.46 9.79
C GLY A 116 -9.08 11.85 10.89
N THR A 117 -10.30 11.31 10.82
CA THR A 117 -11.42 11.61 11.74
C THR A 117 -11.06 11.55 13.22
N LEU A 118 -10.22 10.60 13.64
CA LEU A 118 -9.85 10.47 15.06
C LEU A 118 -8.96 11.64 15.56
N LEU A 119 -8.22 12.29 14.65
CA LEU A 119 -7.39 13.46 14.98
C LEU A 119 -8.13 14.78 14.74
N PHE A 120 -8.90 14.87 13.67
CA PHE A 120 -9.48 16.15 13.19
C PHE A 120 -11.00 16.26 13.35
N GLY A 121 -11.68 15.21 13.83
CA GLY A 121 -13.13 15.15 13.90
C GLY A 121 -13.81 14.87 12.55
N GLU A 122 -15.14 14.87 12.56
CA GLU A 122 -15.96 14.73 11.35
C GLU A 122 -15.83 15.95 10.45
N ARG A 123 -16.01 15.74 9.13
CA ARG A 123 -16.06 16.87 8.20
C ARG A 123 -17.35 17.65 8.44
N GLN A 124 -17.20 18.95 8.63
CA GLN A 124 -18.33 19.88 8.57
C GLN A 124 -18.81 19.95 7.11
N ALA A 125 -20.12 19.89 6.91
CA ALA A 125 -20.76 19.94 5.59
C ALA A 125 -20.81 21.36 5.03
#